data_AF-A0A0K8RL70-F1
#
_entry.id   AF-A0A0K8RL70-F1
#
_cell.length_a   1.000
_cell.length_b   1.000
_cell.length_c   1.000
_cell.angle_alpha   90.00
_cell.angle_beta   90.00
_cell.angle_gamma   90.00
#
_symmetry.space_group_name_H-M   'P 1'
#
loop_
_entity.id
_entity.type
_entity.pdbx_description
1 polymer ?
#
loop_
_entity_poly.entity_id
_entity_poly.type
_entity_poly.pdbx_seq_one_letter_code
_entity_poly.pdbx_strand_id
1 'polypeptide(L)'
;MKLLLIAIVISIHASGFLTTAEVQCTPRYNGGYGGSGGNNVVPKWTFDPLTKQCVQVMTHGHCPTSKNCFPTEDDCESNCDPEREQWSV
;
A
#
# COMPACT_ATOMS: atom_id res chain seq x y z
N MET A 1 -22.12 7.86 40.13
CA MET A 1 -22.35 6.57 39.45
C MET A 1 -22.45 6.70 37.92
N LYS A 2 -23.07 7.75 37.36
CA LYS A 2 -23.13 7.98 35.90
C LYS A 2 -21.76 8.17 35.21
N LEU A 3 -20.79 8.78 35.92
CA LEU A 3 -19.45 9.05 35.38
C LEU A 3 -18.65 7.78 35.07
N LEU A 4 -18.89 6.68 35.81
CA LEU A 4 -18.22 5.40 35.58
C LEU A 4 -18.65 4.74 34.27
N LEU A 5 -19.92 4.88 33.90
CA LEU A 5 -20.45 4.34 32.65
C LEU A 5 -19.89 5.09 31.43
N ILE A 6 -19.74 6.41 31.53
CA ILE A 6 -19.17 7.24 30.46
C ILE A 6 -17.69 6.87 30.25
N ALA A 7 -16.92 6.65 31.32
CA ALA A 7 -15.53 6.23 31.21
C ALA A 7 -15.38 4.84 30.54
N ILE A 8 -16.23 3.87 30.88
CA ILE A 8 -16.23 2.54 30.25
C ILE A 8 -16.54 2.64 28.76
N VAL A 9 -17.53 3.45 28.39
CA VAL A 9 -17.91 3.67 26.99
C VAL A 9 -16.76 4.33 26.22
N ILE A 10 -16.11 5.36 26.76
CA ILE A 10 -14.96 6.01 26.11
C ILE A 10 -13.80 5.03 25.91
N SER A 11 -13.52 4.17 26.90
CA SER A 11 -12.47 3.14 26.80
C SER A 11 -12.73 2.13 25.68
N ILE A 12 -13.99 1.73 25.48
CA ILE A 12 -14.40 0.82 24.39
C ILE A 12 -14.25 1.49 23.02
N HIS A 13 -14.61 2.77 22.89
CA HIS A 13 -14.50 3.49 21.62
C HIS A 13 -13.05 3.85 21.29
N ALA A 14 -12.22 4.19 22.29
CA ALA A 14 -10.81 4.50 22.08
C ALA A 14 -9.99 3.26 21.66
N SER A 15 -10.34 2.08 22.18
CA SER A 15 -9.69 0.82 21.79
C SER A 15 -10.08 0.36 20.38
N GLY A 16 -11.27 0.74 19.88
CA GLY A 16 -11.70 0.44 18.51
C GLY A 16 -11.20 1.42 17.44
N PHE A 17 -10.67 2.58 17.82
CA PHE A 17 -10.32 3.66 16.87
C PHE A 17 -8.80 3.80 16.61
N LEU A 18 -7.96 3.04 17.31
CA LEU A 18 -6.50 3.17 17.28
C LEU A 18 -5.79 2.05 16.50
N THR A 19 -6.46 1.40 15.55
CA THR A 19 -5.73 0.65 14.53
C THR A 19 -5.27 1.65 13.48
N THR A 20 -4.06 2.17 13.62
CA THR A 20 -3.36 2.77 12.48
C THR A 20 -3.40 1.72 11.37
N ALA A 21 -4.16 1.98 10.31
CA ALA A 21 -4.16 1.13 9.13
C ALA A 21 -2.74 1.17 8.57
N GLU A 22 -1.93 0.18 8.94
CA GLU A 22 -0.62 -0.03 8.33
C GLU A 22 -0.85 -0.18 6.83
N VAL A 23 -0.22 0.70 6.05
CA VAL A 23 -0.25 0.58 4.60
C VAL A 23 0.41 -0.75 4.24
N GLN A 24 -0.38 -1.67 3.68
CA GLN A 24 0.08 -3.04 3.40
C GLN A 24 1.27 -3.08 2.44
N CYS A 25 1.35 -2.11 1.52
CA CYS A 25 2.40 -2.06 0.50
C CYS A 25 3.52 -1.09 0.89
N THR A 26 4.48 -1.58 1.67
CA THR A 26 5.72 -0.88 1.99
C THR A 26 6.93 -1.83 1.95
N PRO A 27 8.15 -1.34 1.63
CA PRO A 27 8.47 0.00 1.12
C PRO A 27 8.06 0.18 -0.35
N ARG A 28 8.14 1.42 -0.87
CA ARG A 28 8.04 1.70 -2.31
C ARG A 28 9.12 0.91 -3.06
N TYR A 29 8.76 0.29 -4.19
CA TYR A 29 9.75 -0.40 -5.00
C TYR A 29 10.71 0.60 -5.66
N ASN A 30 12.00 0.39 -5.48
CA ASN A 30 13.04 1.34 -5.92
C ASN A 30 13.26 1.40 -7.44
N GLY A 31 12.66 0.48 -8.20
CA GLY A 31 12.88 0.39 -9.64
C GLY A 31 14.25 -0.19 -10.01
N GLY A 32 14.52 -0.24 -11.31
CA GLY A 32 15.79 -0.63 -11.91
C GLY A 32 16.07 0.23 -13.15
N TYR A 33 17.35 0.35 -13.51
CA TYR A 33 17.81 1.16 -14.63
C TYR A 33 18.55 0.29 -15.67
N GLY A 34 18.46 0.67 -16.94
CA GLY A 34 19.25 0.05 -17.99
C GLY A 34 20.73 0.38 -17.82
N GLY A 35 21.58 -0.65 -17.75
CA GLY A 35 23.03 -0.49 -17.67
C GLY A 35 23.69 -0.27 -19.05
N SER A 36 24.98 0.04 -19.06
CA SER A 36 25.80 0.29 -20.27
C SER A 36 25.78 -0.88 -21.28
N GLY A 37 25.47 -2.10 -20.85
CA GLY A 37 25.33 -3.28 -21.71
C GLY A 37 24.02 -3.37 -22.50
N GLY A 38 23.16 -2.35 -22.47
CA GLY A 38 21.88 -2.36 -23.18
C GLY A 38 20.80 -3.24 -22.53
N ASN A 39 20.87 -3.41 -21.21
CA ASN A 39 19.84 -4.15 -20.47
C ASN A 39 18.49 -3.45 -20.61
N ASN A 40 17.51 -4.15 -21.20
CA ASN A 40 16.16 -3.65 -21.32
C ASN A 40 15.50 -3.55 -19.92
N VAL A 41 14.75 -2.47 -19.72
CA VAL A 41 13.86 -2.28 -18.59
C VAL A 41 12.42 -2.24 -19.10
N VAL A 42 11.48 -2.69 -18.28
CA VAL A 42 10.06 -2.66 -18.61
C VAL A 42 9.31 -1.81 -17.57
N PRO A 43 8.30 -1.04 -17.99
CA PRO A 43 7.47 -0.30 -17.05
C PRO A 43 6.59 -1.25 -16.23
N LYS A 44 6.46 -0.94 -14.93
CA LYS A 44 5.62 -1.61 -13.92
C LYS A 44 5.05 -0.58 -12.96
N TRP A 45 4.22 -1.02 -12.04
CA TRP A 45 3.55 -0.18 -11.05
C TRP A 45 4.01 -0.52 -9.63
N THR A 46 4.10 0.50 -8.78
CA THR A 46 4.39 0.34 -7.35
C THR A 46 3.55 1.33 -6.56
N PHE A 47 3.09 0.93 -5.38
CA PHE A 47 2.41 1.81 -4.46
C PHE A 47 3.44 2.69 -3.74
N ASP A 48 3.28 4.00 -3.82
CA ASP A 48 4.06 4.96 -3.06
C ASP A 48 3.30 5.33 -1.78
N PRO A 49 3.75 4.88 -0.59
CA PRO A 49 3.07 5.15 0.66
C PRO A 49 3.11 6.63 1.08
N LEU A 50 4.01 7.44 0.51
CA LEU A 50 4.10 8.87 0.80
C LEU A 50 2.97 9.64 0.10
N THR A 51 2.71 9.30 -1.16
CA THR A 51 1.67 9.94 -1.98
C THR A 51 0.34 9.19 -1.94
N LYS A 52 0.35 7.96 -1.43
CA LYS A 52 -0.78 7.00 -1.40
C LYS A 52 -1.33 6.70 -2.79
N GLN A 53 -0.45 6.57 -3.77
CA GLN A 53 -0.83 6.35 -5.17
C GLN A 53 0.04 5.27 -5.81
N CYS A 54 -0.54 4.59 -6.78
CA CYS A 54 0.21 3.72 -7.67
C CYS A 54 0.94 4.57 -8.71
N VAL A 55 2.27 4.40 -8.77
CA VAL A 55 3.13 5.15 -9.68
C VAL A 55 3.95 4.21 -10.56
N GLN A 56 4.23 4.66 -11.77
CA GLN A 56 5.02 3.87 -12.71
C GLN A 56 6.52 3.87 -12.33
N VAL A 57 7.14 2.70 -12.44
CA VAL A 57 8.57 2.47 -12.22
C VAL A 57 9.13 1.58 -13.31
N MET A 58 10.41 1.78 -13.64
CA MET A 58 11.13 0.85 -14.50
C MET A 58 11.61 -0.32 -13.66
N THR A 59 11.48 -1.54 -14.15
CA THR A 59 12.05 -2.73 -13.51
C THR A 59 12.99 -3.45 -14.46
N HIS A 60 13.97 -4.12 -13.88
CA HIS A 60 14.82 -5.07 -14.56
C HIS A 60 14.61 -6.45 -13.94
N GLY A 61 14.27 -7.45 -14.76
CA GLY A 61 14.05 -8.81 -14.30
C GLY A 61 12.69 -9.01 -13.60
N HIS A 62 12.70 -9.80 -12.52
CA HIS A 62 11.48 -10.28 -11.88
C HIS A 62 10.85 -9.21 -10.95
N CYS A 63 9.54 -9.00 -11.12
CA CYS A 63 8.73 -8.02 -10.40
C CYS A 63 7.62 -8.74 -9.62
N PRO A 64 7.90 -9.24 -8.40
CA PRO A 64 6.90 -9.93 -7.60
C PRO A 64 6.06 -8.94 -6.79
N THR A 65 4.76 -9.24 -6.67
CA THR A 65 3.78 -8.50 -5.86
C THR A 65 4.25 -8.28 -4.42
N SER A 66 4.90 -9.29 -3.81
CA SER A 66 5.46 -9.20 -2.45
C SER A 66 6.54 -8.13 -2.27
N LYS A 67 7.08 -7.57 -3.36
CA LYS A 67 8.03 -6.45 -3.37
C LYS A 67 7.38 -5.15 -3.80
N ASN A 68 6.06 -5.04 -3.72
CA ASN A 68 5.31 -3.84 -4.12
C ASN A 68 5.56 -3.51 -5.61
N CYS A 69 5.48 -4.53 -6.48
CA CYS A 69 5.76 -4.42 -7.90
C CYS A 69 4.68 -5.18 -8.69
N PHE A 70 3.95 -4.46 -9.54
CA PHE A 70 2.73 -4.93 -10.18
C PHE A 70 2.76 -4.75 -11.70
N PRO A 71 2.09 -5.62 -12.47
CA PRO A 71 2.05 -5.51 -13.91
C PRO A 71 1.13 -4.40 -14.42
N THR A 72 0.08 -4.04 -13.67
CA THR A 72 -0.87 -2.98 -14.02
C THR A 72 -1.14 -2.04 -12.83
N GLU A 73 -1.72 -0.87 -13.11
CA GLU A 73 -2.15 0.10 -12.11
C GLU A 73 -3.27 -0.48 -11.24
N ASP A 74 -4.29 -1.07 -11.88
CA ASP A 74 -5.40 -1.75 -11.20
C ASP A 74 -4.93 -2.84 -10.24
N ASP A 75 -3.92 -3.65 -10.62
CA ASP A 75 -3.36 -4.66 -9.71
C ASP A 75 -2.70 -3.99 -8.50
N CYS A 76 -1.97 -2.90 -8.70
CA CYS A 76 -1.36 -2.15 -7.61
C CYS A 76 -2.43 -1.57 -6.67
N GLU A 77 -3.44 -0.90 -7.21
CA GLU A 77 -4.53 -0.32 -6.42
C GLU A 77 -5.30 -1.41 -5.67
N SER A 78 -5.66 -2.51 -6.34
CA SER A 78 -6.42 -3.59 -5.72
C SER A 78 -5.68 -4.27 -4.57
N ASN A 79 -4.35 -4.28 -4.58
CA ASN A 79 -3.54 -4.90 -3.53
C ASN A 79 -3.16 -3.93 -2.41
N CYS A 80 -3.12 -2.62 -2.70
CA CYS A 80 -2.48 -1.63 -1.82
C CYS A 80 -3.37 -0.48 -1.39
N ASP A 81 -4.47 -0.22 -2.09
CA ASP A 81 -5.41 0.84 -1.77
C ASP A 81 -6.47 0.34 -0.76
N PRO A 82 -6.39 0.73 0.51
CA PRO A 82 -7.35 0.31 1.52
C PRO A 82 -8.77 0.86 1.26
N GLU A 83 -8.93 1.90 0.43
CA GLU A 83 -10.25 2.46 0.10
C GLU A 83 -11.00 1.58 -0.92
N ARG A 84 -10.29 0.84 -1.78
CA ARG A 84 -10.89 -0.12 -2.74
C ARG A 84 -11.40 -1.40 -2.06
N GLU A 85 -10.78 -1.81 -0.97
CA GLU A 85 -11.25 -2.95 -0.14
C GLU A 85 -12.58 -2.65 0.56
N GLN A 86 -12.87 -1.37 0.84
CA GLN A 86 -14.08 -0.95 1.57
C GLN A 86 -15.36 -1.00 0.71
N TRP A 87 -15.25 -1.05 -0.62
CA TRP A 87 -16.37 -1.07 -1.57
C TRP A 87 -16.55 -2.40 -2.34
N SER A 88 -15.76 -3.42 -2.03
CA SER A 88 -15.95 -4.78 -2.58
C SER A 88 -17.08 -5.48 -1.81
N VAL A 89 -18.33 -5.13 -2.13
CA VAL A 89 -19.56 -5.78 -1.61
C VAL A 89 -20.22 -6.59 -2.72
#